data_AF-A0A3D0ZWD4-F1
#
_entry.id   AF-A0A3D0ZWD4-F1
#
_cell.length_a   1.000
_cell.length_b   1.000
_cell.length_c   1.000
_cell.angle_alpha   90.00
_cell.angle_beta   90.00
_cell.angle_gamma   90.00
#
_symmetry.space_group_name_H-M   'P 1'
#
loop_
_entity.id
_entity.type
_entity.pdbx_description
1 polymer ?
#
loop_
_entity_poly.entity_id
_entity_poly.type
_entity_poly.pdbx_seq_one_letter_code
_entity_poly.pdbx_strand_id
1 'polypeptide(L)'
;MRYVFYSLAFLLVLLSAPLMVFCLFGLFQGLDVAQGLKSIARNLTGEELIYDVRQRYRSDLMVAKQRRVIWMGDLENEQLNEASGLAAARQNQGIHFSINDSGNAPQLFAFHADGRHVRSWIVDYSESHDFEDLASFTYEGQQYVLIADTGDNLYWRPEVRLLVIPEPDLGGVGDDSLAPAWVIRFRYPDGQRDVESVAVDEAEERIYLISKRRVPPELFSLPLRPKGAL
;
A
#
# COMPACT_ATOMS: atom_id res chain seq x y z
N MET A 1 22.01 29.59 -45.68
CA MET A 1 21.31 29.67 -44.38
C MET A 1 20.29 28.55 -44.11
N ARG A 2 19.61 27.95 -45.11
CA ARG A 2 18.64 26.85 -44.86
C ARG A 2 19.25 25.53 -44.34
N TYR A 3 20.46 25.16 -44.77
CA TYR A 3 21.09 23.89 -44.37
C TYR A 3 21.49 23.81 -42.89
N VAL A 4 21.88 24.93 -42.26
CA VAL A 4 22.27 24.95 -40.82
C VAL A 4 21.06 24.73 -39.90
N PHE A 5 19.87 25.18 -40.31
CA PHE A 5 18.64 25.03 -39.54
C PHE A 5 18.15 23.58 -39.49
N TYR A 6 18.23 22.85 -40.61
CA TYR A 6 17.89 21.42 -40.63
C TYR A 6 18.86 20.59 -39.80
N SER A 7 20.16 20.93 -39.82
CA SER A 7 21.17 20.25 -39.00
C SER A 7 20.93 20.46 -37.50
N LEU A 8 20.53 21.66 -37.06
CA LEU A 8 20.26 21.94 -35.65
C LEU A 8 18.99 21.25 -35.14
N ALA A 9 17.91 21.25 -35.94
CA ALA A 9 16.68 20.54 -35.60
C ALA A 9 16.89 19.02 -35.56
N PHE A 10 17.68 18.47 -36.49
CA PHE A 10 18.02 17.06 -36.50
C PHE A 10 18.91 16.66 -35.30
N LEU A 11 19.85 17.53 -34.90
CA LEU A 11 20.67 17.33 -33.72
C LEU A 11 19.83 17.36 -32.42
N LEU A 12 18.85 18.27 -32.33
CA LEU A 12 17.93 18.37 -31.19
C LEU A 12 17.04 17.12 -31.07
N VAL A 13 16.57 16.56 -32.18
CA VAL A 13 15.80 15.30 -32.19
C VAL A 13 16.68 14.10 -31.81
N LEU A 14 17.94 14.06 -32.25
CA LEU A 14 18.88 13.01 -31.85
C LEU A 14 19.31 13.11 -30.38
N LEU A 15 19.40 14.33 -29.83
CA LEU A 15 19.69 14.56 -28.40
C LEU A 15 18.47 14.30 -27.51
N SER A 16 17.25 14.50 -28.02
CA SER A 16 16.02 14.25 -27.26
C SER A 16 15.54 12.81 -27.32
N ALA A 17 15.90 12.04 -28.36
CA ALA A 17 15.48 10.65 -28.50
C ALA A 17 15.91 9.73 -27.33
N PRO A 18 17.15 9.81 -26.79
CA PRO A 18 17.51 9.06 -25.58
C PRO A 18 16.66 9.49 -24.38
N LEU A 19 16.50 10.81 -24.19
CA LEU A 19 15.70 11.37 -23.10
C LEU A 19 14.24 10.90 -23.17
N MET A 20 13.69 10.83 -24.37
CA MET A 20 12.32 10.37 -24.63
C MET A 20 12.17 8.87 -24.38
N VAL A 21 13.16 8.05 -24.76
CA VAL A 21 13.22 6.62 -24.41
C VAL A 21 13.30 6.42 -22.89
N PHE A 22 14.05 7.26 -22.18
CA PHE A 22 14.15 7.18 -20.71
C PHE A 22 12.86 7.59 -20.00
N CYS A 23 12.20 8.65 -20.46
CA CYS A 23 10.88 9.04 -19.95
C CYS A 23 9.84 7.95 -20.24
N LEU A 24 9.84 7.38 -21.46
CA LEU A 24 8.93 6.31 -21.86
C LEU A 24 9.20 5.00 -21.10
N PHE A 25 10.46 4.67 -20.80
CA PHE A 25 10.80 3.51 -19.98
C PHE A 25 10.33 3.66 -18.53
N GLY A 26 10.51 4.84 -17.93
CA GLY A 26 9.95 5.17 -16.61
C GLY A 26 8.44 4.98 -16.59
N LEU A 27 7.74 5.64 -17.53
CA LEU A 27 6.28 5.53 -17.69
C LEU A 27 5.81 4.07 -17.92
N PHE A 28 6.52 3.28 -18.73
CA PHE A 28 6.17 1.88 -19.01
C PHE A 28 6.36 0.96 -17.78
N GLN A 29 7.26 1.32 -16.86
CA GLN A 29 7.48 0.62 -15.59
C GLN A 29 6.65 1.20 -14.43
N GLY A 30 5.80 2.20 -14.70
CA GLY A 30 5.03 2.90 -13.68
C GLY A 30 5.88 3.79 -12.75
N LEU A 31 7.07 4.20 -13.19
CA LEU A 31 7.96 5.13 -12.49
C LEU A 31 7.76 6.54 -13.03
N ASP A 32 7.70 7.56 -12.16
CA ASP A 32 7.72 8.95 -12.62
C ASP A 32 9.07 9.31 -13.30
N VAL A 33 9.11 10.43 -14.05
CA VAL A 33 10.31 10.83 -14.82
C VAL A 33 11.54 11.02 -13.92
N ALA A 34 11.37 11.56 -12.71
CA ALA A 34 12.45 11.78 -11.77
C ALA A 34 12.95 10.46 -11.16
N GLN A 35 12.05 9.49 -10.90
CA GLN A 35 12.38 8.15 -10.41
C GLN A 35 12.96 7.26 -11.50
N GLY A 36 12.51 7.41 -12.75
CA GLY A 36 13.14 6.79 -13.92
C GLY A 36 14.58 7.26 -14.08
N LEU A 37 14.81 8.58 -14.01
CA LEU A 37 16.16 9.17 -14.02
C LEU A 37 17.00 8.74 -12.80
N LYS A 38 16.43 8.70 -11.59
CA LYS A 38 17.11 8.20 -10.39
C LYS A 38 17.45 6.72 -10.50
N SER A 39 16.59 5.86 -11.03
CA SER A 39 16.85 4.43 -11.26
C SER A 39 17.94 4.21 -12.30
N ILE A 40 17.98 5.02 -13.36
CA ILE A 40 19.04 4.97 -14.37
C ILE A 40 20.37 5.48 -13.80
N ALA A 41 20.35 6.62 -13.11
CA ALA A 41 21.53 7.14 -12.42
C ALA A 41 22.05 6.15 -11.37
N ARG A 42 21.16 5.52 -10.59
CA ARG A 42 21.48 4.44 -9.63
C ARG A 42 22.13 3.22 -10.29
N ASN A 43 21.62 2.78 -11.45
CA ASN A 43 22.22 1.69 -12.24
C ASN A 43 23.59 2.08 -12.85
N LEU A 44 23.86 3.37 -13.05
CA LEU A 44 25.11 3.89 -13.61
C LEU A 44 26.16 4.23 -12.55
N THR A 45 25.76 4.66 -11.34
CA THR A 45 26.68 5.07 -10.26
C THR A 45 27.09 3.93 -9.33
N GLY A 46 26.39 2.79 -9.35
CA GLY A 46 26.75 1.62 -8.54
C GLY A 46 26.68 1.87 -7.03
N GLU A 47 25.95 2.88 -6.56
CA GLU A 47 25.77 3.12 -5.13
C GLU A 47 24.74 2.14 -4.56
N GLU A 48 25.27 1.06 -3.98
CA GLU A 48 24.54 0.16 -3.07
C GLU A 48 24.07 0.93 -1.84
N LEU A 49 22.75 0.95 -1.62
CA LEU A 49 22.19 1.10 -0.27
C LEU A 49 21.50 -0.21 0.11
N ILE A 50 22.33 -1.22 0.38
CA ILE A 50 21.94 -2.29 1.31
C ILE A 50 22.63 -1.97 2.63
N TYR A 51 21.86 -1.60 3.65
CA TYR A 51 22.31 -1.79 5.02
C TYR A 51 22.29 -3.29 5.31
N ASP A 52 23.34 -4.00 4.90
CA ASP A 52 23.49 -5.44 5.18
C ASP A 52 24.08 -5.60 6.59
N VAL A 53 23.20 -5.84 7.57
CA VAL A 53 23.58 -6.77 8.64
C VAL A 53 23.74 -8.12 7.97
N ARG A 54 24.98 -8.45 7.60
CA ARG A 54 25.41 -9.67 6.90
C ARG A 54 24.47 -10.86 7.13
N GLN A 55 23.43 -11.01 6.30
CA GLN A 55 22.63 -12.24 6.31
C GLN A 55 23.38 -13.30 5.52
N ARG A 56 24.13 -14.13 6.24
CA ARG A 56 24.64 -15.39 5.69
C ARG A 56 23.46 -16.33 5.47
N TYR A 57 22.88 -16.31 4.28
CA TYR A 57 22.05 -17.41 3.80
C TYR A 57 22.95 -18.63 3.57
N ARG A 58 23.01 -19.54 4.55
CA ARG A 58 23.31 -20.94 4.27
C ARG A 58 22.01 -21.53 3.72
N SER A 59 21.85 -21.57 2.40
CA SER A 59 20.63 -22.07 1.78
C SER A 59 20.54 -23.58 1.91
N ASP A 60 19.77 -24.03 2.90
CA ASP A 60 18.84 -25.13 2.67
C ASP A 60 17.72 -24.54 1.79
N LEU A 61 17.72 -24.85 0.50
CA LEU A 61 16.78 -24.29 -0.49
C LEU A 61 15.32 -24.54 -0.04
N MET A 62 14.63 -23.48 0.37
CA MET A 62 13.21 -23.53 0.72
C MET A 62 12.37 -23.49 -0.56
N VAL A 63 11.49 -24.47 -0.74
CA VAL A 63 10.55 -24.51 -1.85
C VAL A 63 9.21 -23.92 -1.41
N ALA A 64 8.76 -22.88 -2.09
CA ALA A 64 7.43 -22.31 -1.86
C ALA A 64 6.36 -23.39 -2.08
N LYS A 65 5.51 -23.61 -1.09
CA LYS A 65 4.41 -24.58 -1.20
C LYS A 65 3.22 -23.90 -1.85
N GLN A 66 2.87 -24.32 -3.05
CA GLN A 66 1.58 -24.00 -3.63
C GLN A 66 0.48 -24.55 -2.72
N ARG A 67 -0.55 -23.75 -2.48
CA ARG A 67 -1.76 -24.15 -1.77
C ARG A 67 -2.91 -24.25 -2.75
N ARG A 68 -3.87 -25.13 -2.46
CA ARG A 68 -5.08 -25.25 -3.26
C ARG A 68 -5.90 -23.98 -3.06
N VAL A 69 -6.21 -23.30 -4.16
CA VAL A 69 -7.18 -22.18 -4.19
C VAL A 69 -8.54 -22.79 -4.53
N ILE A 70 -9.57 -22.43 -3.77
CA ILE A 70 -10.95 -22.87 -3.97
C ILE A 70 -11.79 -21.61 -4.05
N TRP A 71 -12.63 -21.53 -5.07
CA TRP A 71 -13.65 -20.51 -5.15
C TRP A 71 -14.76 -20.78 -4.12
N MET A 72 -15.05 -19.80 -3.27
CA MET A 72 -16.02 -19.95 -2.18
C MET A 72 -17.34 -19.22 -2.43
N GLY A 73 -17.37 -18.20 -3.30
CA GLY A 73 -18.55 -17.40 -3.62
C GLY A 73 -18.16 -15.99 -4.07
N ASP A 74 -19.17 -15.23 -4.52
CA ASP A 74 -19.07 -13.82 -4.88
C ASP A 74 -19.41 -12.93 -3.67
N LEU A 75 -18.84 -11.73 -3.62
CA LEU A 75 -19.21 -10.71 -2.63
C LEU A 75 -20.63 -10.20 -2.92
N GLU A 76 -21.56 -10.39 -1.98
CA GLU A 76 -22.98 -10.05 -2.18
C GLU A 76 -23.27 -8.54 -2.15
N ASN A 77 -22.45 -7.76 -1.44
CA ASN A 77 -22.67 -6.32 -1.34
C ASN A 77 -22.02 -5.59 -2.50
N GLU A 78 -22.84 -5.11 -3.44
CA GLU A 78 -22.41 -4.39 -4.64
C GLU A 78 -21.69 -3.06 -4.35
N GLN A 79 -21.76 -2.53 -3.12
CA GLN A 79 -20.96 -1.37 -2.72
C GLN A 79 -19.48 -1.73 -2.52
N LEU A 80 -19.14 -3.00 -2.28
CA LEU A 80 -17.77 -3.51 -2.24
C LEU A 80 -17.37 -4.01 -3.64
N ASN A 81 -17.14 -3.08 -4.56
CA ASN A 81 -16.93 -3.34 -5.98
C ASN A 81 -15.46 -3.23 -6.41
N GLU A 82 -14.60 -2.65 -5.59
CA GLU A 82 -13.16 -2.50 -5.79
C GLU A 82 -12.43 -2.98 -4.54
N ALA A 83 -12.77 -4.19 -4.11
CA ALA A 83 -12.27 -4.79 -2.87
C ALA A 83 -10.73 -4.75 -2.82
N SER A 84 -10.23 -4.00 -1.83
CA SER A 84 -8.82 -3.79 -1.54
C SER A 84 -8.55 -4.23 -0.11
N GLY A 85 -7.48 -5.00 0.10
CA GLY A 85 -7.17 -5.64 1.37
C GLY A 85 -8.15 -6.72 1.85
N LEU A 86 -7.66 -7.59 2.74
CA LEU A 86 -8.48 -8.62 3.37
C LEU A 86 -7.89 -9.00 4.72
N ALA A 87 -8.68 -8.93 5.79
CA ALA A 87 -8.27 -9.45 7.09
C ALA A 87 -9.38 -10.27 7.75
N ALA A 88 -8.98 -11.29 8.52
CA ALA A 88 -9.92 -12.03 9.34
C ALA A 88 -10.22 -11.26 10.63
N ALA A 89 -11.50 -11.20 11.01
CA ALA A 89 -11.92 -10.64 12.28
C ALA A 89 -11.30 -11.41 13.45
N ARG A 90 -10.90 -10.70 14.51
CA ARG A 90 -10.28 -11.31 15.70
C ARG A 90 -11.32 -11.73 16.73
N GLN A 91 -12.46 -11.04 16.81
CA GLN A 91 -13.54 -11.36 17.76
C GLN A 91 -14.52 -12.41 17.21
N ASN A 92 -14.76 -12.40 15.90
CA ASN A 92 -15.84 -13.19 15.29
C ASN A 92 -15.28 -14.19 14.26
N GLN A 93 -15.17 -15.47 14.66
CA GLN A 93 -14.66 -16.51 13.76
C GLN A 93 -15.53 -16.63 12.49
N GLY A 94 -14.86 -16.73 11.33
CA GLY A 94 -15.52 -16.88 10.04
C GLY A 94 -15.99 -15.56 9.41
N ILE A 95 -15.71 -14.43 10.05
CA ILE A 95 -15.94 -13.09 9.52
C ILE A 95 -14.63 -12.52 8.98
N HIS A 96 -14.72 -11.84 7.85
CA HIS A 96 -13.61 -11.15 7.21
C HIS A 96 -13.99 -9.69 6.98
N PHE A 97 -12.99 -8.84 6.97
CA PHE A 97 -13.08 -7.44 6.67
C PHE A 97 -12.41 -7.12 5.33
N SER A 98 -13.02 -6.21 4.56
CA SER A 98 -12.47 -5.60 3.35
C SER A 98 -12.81 -4.12 3.33
N ILE A 99 -12.07 -3.36 2.53
CA ILE A 99 -12.37 -1.98 2.14
C ILE A 99 -12.45 -1.92 0.62
N ASN A 100 -12.88 -0.78 0.06
CA ASN A 100 -12.67 -0.48 -1.36
C ASN A 100 -11.39 0.36 -1.53
N ASP A 101 -10.85 0.32 -2.74
CA ASP A 101 -9.82 1.24 -3.23
C ASP A 101 -10.36 2.67 -3.49
N SER A 102 -9.49 3.60 -3.93
CA SER A 102 -9.81 5.01 -4.18
C SER A 102 -11.01 5.24 -5.09
N GLY A 103 -11.65 6.40 -4.90
CA GLY A 103 -12.85 6.79 -5.66
C GLY A 103 -14.16 6.32 -5.02
N ASN A 104 -14.09 5.47 -4.01
CA ASN A 104 -15.24 4.99 -3.24
C ASN A 104 -15.41 5.73 -1.91
N ALA A 105 -16.51 5.46 -1.21
CA ALA A 105 -16.69 5.96 0.15
C ALA A 105 -15.75 5.21 1.11
N PRO A 106 -15.23 5.88 2.17
CA PRO A 106 -14.36 5.24 3.15
C PRO A 106 -15.20 4.30 4.01
N GLN A 107 -15.32 3.04 3.61
CA GLN A 107 -16.18 2.05 4.26
C GLN A 107 -15.39 0.80 4.64
N LEU A 108 -15.73 0.24 5.80
CA LEU A 108 -15.32 -1.10 6.22
C LEU A 108 -16.49 -2.06 6.00
N PHE A 109 -16.23 -3.20 5.36
CA PHE A 109 -17.24 -4.22 5.09
C PHE A 109 -16.90 -5.51 5.84
N ALA A 110 -17.89 -6.11 6.48
CA ALA A 110 -17.82 -7.44 7.06
C ALA A 110 -18.61 -8.44 6.21
N PHE A 111 -18.03 -9.62 5.98
CA PHE A 111 -18.66 -10.70 5.22
C PHE A 111 -18.12 -12.07 5.66
N HIS A 112 -18.87 -13.11 5.33
CA HIS A 112 -18.44 -14.50 5.52
C HIS A 112 -17.48 -14.96 4.41
N ALA A 113 -16.75 -16.04 4.62
CA ALA A 113 -15.81 -16.58 3.62
C ALA A 113 -16.45 -16.98 2.27
N ASP A 114 -17.77 -17.19 2.24
CA ASP A 114 -18.56 -17.46 1.03
C ASP A 114 -19.07 -16.17 0.35
N GLY A 115 -18.65 -15.00 0.84
CA GLY A 115 -19.01 -13.69 0.28
C GLY A 115 -20.33 -13.11 0.79
N ARG A 116 -21.06 -13.85 1.65
CA ARG A 116 -22.32 -13.36 2.22
C ARG A 116 -22.11 -12.12 3.07
N HIS A 117 -22.84 -11.06 2.76
CA HIS A 117 -22.70 -9.78 3.45
C HIS A 117 -23.19 -9.88 4.90
N VAL A 118 -22.46 -9.24 5.82
CA VAL A 118 -22.81 -9.19 7.24
C VAL A 118 -23.21 -7.77 7.63
N ARG A 119 -22.29 -6.81 7.44
CA ARG A 119 -22.51 -5.40 7.77
C ARG A 119 -21.47 -4.51 7.09
N SER A 120 -21.75 -3.22 6.97
CA SER A 120 -20.77 -2.21 6.58
C SER A 120 -20.85 -1.00 7.49
N TRP A 121 -19.75 -0.29 7.66
CA TRP A 121 -19.68 0.96 8.42
C TRP A 121 -18.93 2.00 7.60
N ILE A 122 -19.34 3.27 7.73
CA ILE A 122 -18.57 4.42 7.28
C ILE A 122 -17.40 4.60 8.26
N VAL A 123 -16.20 4.79 7.75
CA VAL A 123 -15.06 5.24 8.55
C VAL A 123 -15.12 6.76 8.64
N ASP A 124 -15.08 7.32 9.85
CA ASP A 124 -15.06 8.77 10.08
C ASP A 124 -13.69 9.33 9.65
N TYR A 125 -13.55 9.53 8.35
CA TYR A 125 -12.36 10.02 7.69
C TYR A 125 -12.75 11.01 6.59
N SER A 126 -12.39 12.28 6.79
CA SER A 126 -12.82 13.39 5.95
C SER A 126 -11.84 13.75 4.82
N GLU A 127 -10.69 13.06 4.76
CA GLU A 127 -9.65 13.30 3.76
C GLU A 127 -9.93 12.50 2.48
N SER A 128 -9.38 12.97 1.35
CA SER A 128 -9.26 12.13 0.16
C SER A 128 -8.36 10.93 0.47
N HIS A 129 -8.83 9.73 0.18
CA HIS A 129 -8.14 8.49 0.52
C HIS A 129 -7.84 7.63 -0.70
N ASP A 130 -6.83 6.78 -0.56
CA ASP A 130 -6.39 5.73 -1.48
C ASP A 130 -6.08 4.52 -0.60
N PHE A 131 -7.13 3.75 -0.33
CA PHE A 131 -7.18 2.67 0.65
C PHE A 131 -6.72 1.36 -0.01
N GLU A 132 -5.57 0.85 0.40
CA GLU A 132 -4.90 -0.21 -0.37
C GLU A 132 -4.86 -1.57 0.33
N ASP A 133 -4.85 -1.57 1.66
CA ASP A 133 -4.80 -2.81 2.42
C ASP A 133 -5.28 -2.60 3.85
N LEU A 134 -5.54 -3.70 4.56
CA LEU A 134 -5.91 -3.69 5.97
C LEU A 134 -5.35 -4.90 6.73
N ALA A 135 -5.18 -4.73 8.04
CA ALA A 135 -4.71 -5.80 8.91
C ALA A 135 -5.48 -5.79 10.24
N SER A 136 -5.99 -6.95 10.64
CA SER A 136 -6.60 -7.13 11.97
C SER A 136 -5.56 -7.60 12.98
N PHE A 137 -5.54 -7.01 14.17
CA PHE A 137 -4.56 -7.32 15.20
C PHE A 137 -5.12 -7.10 16.61
N THR A 138 -4.43 -7.64 17.61
CA THR A 138 -4.69 -7.41 19.03
C THR A 138 -3.54 -6.62 19.64
N TYR A 139 -3.87 -5.58 20.40
CA TYR A 139 -2.90 -4.77 21.12
C TYR A 139 -3.47 -4.42 22.49
N GLU A 140 -2.66 -4.62 23.54
CA GLU A 140 -3.07 -4.40 24.95
C GLU A 140 -4.40 -5.10 25.33
N GLY A 141 -4.68 -6.27 24.73
CA GLY A 141 -5.90 -7.06 24.98
C GLY A 141 -7.14 -6.63 24.18
N GLN A 142 -7.06 -5.56 23.40
CA GLN A 142 -8.14 -5.06 22.55
C GLN A 142 -7.88 -5.39 21.07
N GLN A 143 -8.93 -5.74 20.33
CA GLN A 143 -8.87 -6.04 18.90
C GLN A 143 -9.09 -4.77 18.07
N TYR A 144 -8.34 -4.67 16.98
CA TYR A 144 -8.30 -3.54 16.08
C TYR A 144 -8.23 -4.00 14.62
N VAL A 145 -8.65 -3.11 13.73
CA VAL A 145 -8.40 -3.15 12.29
C VAL A 145 -7.60 -1.92 11.92
N LEU A 146 -6.42 -2.13 11.34
CA LEU A 146 -5.62 -1.07 10.71
C LEU A 146 -5.98 -1.00 9.23
N ILE A 147 -6.28 0.21 8.74
CA ILE A 147 -6.53 0.51 7.32
C ILE A 147 -5.36 1.36 6.81
N ALA A 148 -4.79 0.97 5.67
CA ALA A 148 -3.67 1.65 5.03
C ALA A 148 -4.16 2.60 3.93
N ASP A 149 -4.15 3.91 4.22
CA ASP A 149 -4.35 4.98 3.25
C ASP A 149 -3.00 5.38 2.64
N THR A 150 -2.43 4.44 1.87
CA THR A 150 -1.03 4.46 1.39
C THR A 150 -0.87 4.39 -0.12
N GLY A 151 -1.97 4.30 -0.87
CA GLY A 151 -1.94 4.36 -2.33
C GLY A 151 -1.43 5.71 -2.81
N ASP A 152 -0.51 5.68 -3.77
CA ASP A 152 0.05 6.89 -4.37
C ASP A 152 0.60 6.60 -5.78
N ASN A 153 -0.27 6.10 -6.65
CA ASN A 153 0.07 5.74 -8.04
C ASN A 153 0.77 6.89 -8.83
N LEU A 154 0.54 8.16 -8.44
CA LEU A 154 1.12 9.35 -9.07
C LEU A 154 2.31 9.96 -8.30
N TYR A 155 2.72 9.37 -7.17
CA TYR A 155 3.81 9.84 -6.31
C TYR A 155 3.67 11.31 -5.86
N TRP A 156 2.43 11.77 -5.63
CA TRP A 156 2.12 13.16 -5.31
C TRP A 156 1.72 13.41 -3.86
N ARG A 157 1.48 12.36 -3.06
CA ARG A 157 1.01 12.49 -1.67
C ARG A 157 2.21 12.74 -0.76
N PRO A 158 2.40 13.96 -0.22
CA PRO A 158 3.59 14.27 0.57
C PRO A 158 3.65 13.49 1.90
N GLU A 159 2.51 12.97 2.34
CA GLU A 159 2.35 12.12 3.52
C GLU A 159 1.15 11.20 3.31
N VAL A 160 1.19 10.06 4.00
CA VAL A 160 0.17 9.02 3.99
C VAL A 160 -0.24 8.70 5.42
N ARG A 161 -1.33 7.95 5.58
CA ARG A 161 -1.91 7.70 6.90
C ARG A 161 -2.25 6.23 7.09
N LEU A 162 -2.13 5.76 8.33
CA LEU A 162 -2.72 4.50 8.77
C LEU A 162 -3.78 4.82 9.80
N LEU A 163 -5.00 4.33 9.59
CA LEU A 163 -6.12 4.51 10.51
C LEU A 163 -6.23 3.24 11.35
N VAL A 164 -6.23 3.36 12.67
CA VAL A 164 -6.45 2.22 13.55
C VAL A 164 -7.81 2.35 14.21
N ILE A 165 -8.69 1.40 13.91
CA ILE A 165 -10.08 1.39 14.32
C ILE A 165 -10.28 0.22 15.29
N PRO A 166 -10.97 0.41 16.44
CA PRO A 166 -11.41 -0.73 17.26
C PRO A 166 -12.23 -1.70 16.41
N GLU A 167 -12.02 -3.01 16.56
CA GLU A 167 -12.84 -3.98 15.83
C GLU A 167 -14.33 -3.76 16.16
N PRO A 168 -15.19 -3.52 15.16
CA PRO A 168 -16.57 -3.15 15.40
C PRO A 168 -17.40 -4.35 15.88
N ASP A 169 -18.32 -4.08 16.81
CA ASP A 169 -19.33 -5.07 17.21
C ASP A 169 -20.35 -5.27 16.08
N LEU A 170 -20.52 -6.52 15.66
CA LEU A 170 -21.46 -6.92 14.61
C LEU A 170 -22.92 -6.76 15.07
N GLY A 171 -23.20 -6.92 16.36
CA GLY A 171 -24.55 -6.93 16.94
C GLY A 171 -25.04 -5.58 17.48
N GLY A 172 -24.21 -4.55 17.46
CA GLY A 172 -24.51 -3.25 18.08
C GLY A 172 -25.66 -2.49 17.41
N VAL A 173 -26.55 -1.93 18.24
CA VAL A 173 -27.54 -0.91 17.85
C VAL A 173 -26.88 0.46 18.05
N GLY A 174 -26.05 0.89 17.10
CA GLY A 174 -25.29 2.13 17.17
C GLY A 174 -25.06 2.73 15.78
N ASP A 175 -24.49 3.94 15.73
CA ASP A 175 -24.17 4.62 14.48
C ASP A 175 -23.28 3.75 13.59
N ASP A 176 -23.59 3.71 12.30
CA ASP A 176 -22.78 3.03 11.28
C ASP A 176 -21.48 3.80 10.97
N SER A 177 -20.95 4.57 11.93
CA SER A 177 -19.72 5.36 11.79
C SER A 177 -18.64 4.86 12.74
N LEU A 178 -17.44 4.63 12.21
CA LEU A 178 -16.27 4.16 12.94
C LEU A 178 -15.21 5.25 13.01
N ALA A 179 -15.04 5.82 14.20
CA ALA A 179 -13.94 6.74 14.47
C ALA A 179 -12.63 5.95 14.72
N PRO A 180 -11.51 6.33 14.08
CA PRO A 180 -10.21 5.78 14.43
C PRO A 180 -9.87 6.04 15.90
N ALA A 181 -9.40 5.02 16.60
CA ALA A 181 -8.83 5.17 17.93
C ALA A 181 -7.52 5.99 17.90
N TRP A 182 -6.74 5.83 16.83
CA TRP A 182 -5.64 6.73 16.49
C TRP A 182 -5.31 6.68 15.00
N VAL A 183 -4.57 7.69 14.55
CA VAL A 183 -4.08 7.80 13.17
C VAL A 183 -2.57 8.00 13.20
N ILE A 184 -1.86 7.21 12.39
CA ILE A 184 -0.42 7.32 12.20
C ILE A 184 -0.17 8.08 10.90
N ARG A 185 0.30 9.32 10.99
CA ARG A 185 0.68 10.13 9.83
C ARG A 185 2.19 10.03 9.63
N PHE A 186 2.63 9.71 8.42
CA PHE A 186 4.05 9.51 8.17
C PHE A 186 4.46 9.88 6.74
N ARG A 187 5.77 9.98 6.55
CA ARG A 187 6.42 10.20 5.26
C ARG A 187 7.49 9.14 5.07
N TYR A 188 7.71 8.75 3.83
CA TYR A 188 8.82 7.86 3.49
C TYR A 188 10.14 8.66 3.47
N PRO A 189 11.29 8.04 3.83
CA PRO A 189 12.55 8.76 4.07
C PRO A 189 13.11 9.55 2.88
N ASP A 190 12.88 9.11 1.65
CA ASP A 190 13.48 9.65 0.43
C ASP A 190 12.46 10.09 -0.64
N GLY A 191 11.21 10.32 -0.22
CA GLY A 191 10.12 10.77 -1.07
C GLY A 191 8.99 9.74 -1.18
N GLN A 192 7.95 10.09 -1.92
CA GLN A 192 6.68 9.37 -1.98
C GLN A 192 6.85 7.89 -2.35
N ARG A 193 5.93 7.06 -1.85
CA ARG A 193 5.82 5.65 -2.21
C ARG A 193 4.36 5.26 -2.35
N ASP A 194 4.10 4.57 -3.44
CA ASP A 194 2.92 3.77 -3.68
C ASP A 194 3.10 2.45 -2.92
N VAL A 195 2.26 2.19 -1.92
CA VAL A 195 2.34 1.00 -1.06
C VAL A 195 0.97 0.36 -1.00
N GLU A 196 0.92 -0.92 -1.36
CA GLU A 196 -0.34 -1.67 -1.46
C GLU A 196 -0.34 -2.96 -0.66
N SER A 197 0.45 -2.98 0.40
CA SER A 197 0.40 -4.05 1.37
C SER A 197 0.84 -3.58 2.75
N VAL A 198 0.08 -4.01 3.76
CA VAL A 198 0.37 -3.78 5.17
C VAL A 198 0.31 -5.08 5.96
N ALA A 199 1.19 -5.22 6.94
CA ALA A 199 1.12 -6.29 7.93
C ALA A 199 1.39 -5.74 9.32
N VAL A 200 0.81 -6.37 10.33
CA VAL A 200 1.06 -6.06 11.75
C VAL A 200 1.70 -7.27 12.41
N ASP A 201 2.83 -7.03 13.06
CA ASP A 201 3.43 -7.97 14.00
C ASP A 201 3.10 -7.51 15.43
N GLU A 202 2.23 -8.27 16.09
CA GLU A 202 1.77 -8.01 17.45
C GLU A 202 2.89 -8.21 18.48
N ALA A 203 3.84 -9.11 18.23
CA ALA A 203 4.91 -9.44 19.15
C ALA A 203 6.03 -8.39 19.11
N GLU A 204 6.34 -7.87 17.93
CA GLU A 204 7.29 -6.77 17.75
C GLU A 204 6.65 -5.38 17.95
N GLU A 205 5.32 -5.32 18.05
CA GLU A 205 4.52 -4.08 18.02
C GLU A 205 4.91 -3.21 16.81
N ARG A 206 4.99 -3.83 15.64
CA ARG A 206 5.42 -3.21 14.38
C ARG A 206 4.36 -3.31 13.30
N ILE A 207 4.34 -2.29 12.46
CA ILE A 207 3.63 -2.29 11.19
C ILE A 207 4.67 -2.36 10.09
N TYR A 208 4.46 -3.25 9.13
CA TYR A 208 5.27 -3.39 7.93
C TYR A 208 4.50 -2.98 6.71
N LEU A 209 5.20 -2.32 5.78
CA LEU A 209 4.66 -1.78 4.55
C LEU A 209 5.58 -2.18 3.41
N ILE A 210 5.03 -2.67 2.29
CA ILE A 210 5.81 -3.09 1.12
C ILE A 210 5.43 -2.25 -0.09
N SER A 211 6.42 -1.59 -0.71
CA SER A 211 6.18 -0.73 -1.86
C SER A 211 5.74 -1.49 -3.11
N LYS A 212 4.80 -0.92 -3.86
CA LYS A 212 4.50 -1.27 -5.25
C LYS A 212 5.63 -0.81 -6.18
N ARG A 213 5.83 -1.51 -7.30
CA ARG A 213 6.62 -1.06 -8.47
C ARG A 213 8.09 -0.67 -8.19
N ARG A 214 8.71 -1.21 -7.13
CA ARG A 214 10.15 -1.10 -6.87
C ARG A 214 10.84 -2.45 -7.01
N VAL A 215 12.07 -2.44 -7.49
CA VAL A 215 12.88 -3.64 -7.69
C VAL A 215 14.25 -3.44 -7.02
N PRO A 216 14.52 -4.11 -5.88
CA PRO A 216 13.57 -4.92 -5.11
C PRO A 216 12.46 -4.05 -4.48
N PRO A 217 11.30 -4.65 -4.10
CA PRO A 217 10.33 -3.98 -3.26
C PRO A 217 10.98 -3.49 -1.97
N GLU A 218 10.67 -2.25 -1.56
CA GLU A 218 11.17 -1.66 -0.34
C GLU A 218 10.25 -2.05 0.83
N LEU A 219 10.85 -2.50 1.93
CA LEU A 219 10.17 -2.80 3.18
C LEU A 219 10.35 -1.62 4.15
N PHE A 220 9.26 -1.06 4.63
CA PHE A 220 9.25 -0.04 5.67
C PHE A 220 8.67 -0.61 6.96
N SER A 221 9.08 -0.03 8.09
CA SER A 221 8.55 -0.39 9.40
C SER A 221 8.18 0.84 10.22
N LEU A 222 7.02 0.81 10.88
CA LEU A 222 6.56 1.82 11.82
C LEU A 222 6.25 1.16 13.18
N PRO A 223 6.34 1.90 14.30
CA PRO A 223 5.79 1.40 15.56
C PRO A 223 4.26 1.31 15.46
N LEU A 224 3.66 0.28 16.05
CA LEU A 224 2.21 0.07 16.05
C LEU A 224 1.45 1.21 16.77
N ARG A 225 2.12 1.86 17.72
CA ARG A 225 1.63 3.05 18.42
C ARG A 225 2.66 4.19 18.38
N PRO A 226 2.30 5.39 17.90
CA PRO A 226 3.17 6.57 18.00
C PRO A 226 3.46 6.89 19.47
N LYS A 227 4.72 7.10 19.83
CA LYS A 227 5.10 7.59 21.17
C LYS A 227 5.08 9.12 21.18
N GLY A 228 4.05 9.70 21.80
CA GLY A 228 3.95 11.14 22.05
C GLY A 228 3.58 11.97 20.81
N ALA A 229 2.71 12.95 21.00
CA ALA A 229 2.49 14.01 20.02
C ALA A 229 3.82 14.76 19.78
N LEU A 230 4.09 15.13 18.53
CA LEU A 230 5.12 16.12 18.21
C LEU A 230 4.84 17.44 18.93
#